data_AF-A0A420VRE6-F1
#
_entry.id   AF-A0A420VRE6-F1
#
_cell.length_a   1.000
_cell.length_b   1.000
_cell.length_c   1.000
_cell.angle_alpha   90.00
_cell.angle_beta   90.00
_cell.angle_gamma   90.00
#
_symmetry.space_group_name_H-M   'P 1'
#
loop_
_entity.id
_entity.type
_entity.pdbx_description
1 polymer ?
#
loop_
_entity_poly.entity_id
_entity_poly.type
_entity_poly.pdbx_seq_one_letter_code
_entity_poly.pdbx_strand_id
1 'polypeptide(L)'
;MFTRVTLLVDNSDATGTFGTANYVKGGYLSEVPVQAEWVSSFANPTVDLSTGETVSATNATNVPPISNLDATARTFIVNQSQSTNFSIALTIPSGQIKIGHDVNAQAVSFNFSNAGLGLKPGFSYTMKLRFNSDRFVNASNVTRSTSDADARYAVIGGHRWDRYNLGVANVNPATNNPDAVPSVQALYGNYYQWGRQAAVANAYSGDGAIAGWNTTSAPDGSWNSGTAAAPVKAPLDPCGTGDRVPSQAEYTRLGNYTRHTSIGNWIPNTGTSAGLSDFTAAHIMTSRKSSDIKLSFPAAGHRETTNGSQRVRQATAIYWLNMEVGGNDRAFQGRGFENGPWDTQNYFKRAGYPVRCIQDK
;
A
#
# COMPACT_ATOMS: atom_id res chain seq x y z
N MET A 1 -14.02 35.16 23.09
CA MET A 1 -13.57 34.01 23.91
C MET A 1 -12.63 33.17 23.05
N PHE A 2 -11.41 32.91 23.53
CA PHE A 2 -10.38 32.22 22.76
C PHE A 2 -10.61 30.70 22.75
N THR A 3 -10.42 30.06 21.60
CA THR A 3 -10.48 28.60 21.48
C THR A 3 -9.07 28.07 21.25
N ARG A 4 -8.68 27.04 21.98
CA ARG A 4 -7.40 26.35 21.77
C ARG A 4 -7.59 25.22 20.77
N VAL A 5 -6.76 25.16 19.74
CA VAL A 5 -6.82 24.15 18.69
C VAL A 5 -5.46 23.50 18.59
N THR A 6 -5.39 22.21 18.86
CA THR A 6 -4.20 21.41 18.61
C THR A 6 -4.40 20.62 17.33
N LEU A 7 -3.53 20.81 16.34
CA LEU A 7 -3.56 20.13 15.06
C LEU A 7 -2.39 19.14 14.96
N LEU A 8 -2.65 17.95 14.42
CA LEU A 8 -1.62 16.97 14.05
C LEU A 8 -2.16 16.01 12.97
N VAL A 9 -1.25 15.29 12.32
CA VAL A 9 -1.55 14.16 11.44
C VAL A 9 -1.60 12.88 12.25
N ASP A 10 -2.66 12.10 12.06
CA ASP A 10 -2.81 10.76 12.62
C ASP A 10 -1.94 9.75 11.85
N ASN A 11 -0.96 9.16 12.53
CA ASN A 11 -0.14 8.06 12.01
C ASN A 11 -0.44 6.72 12.68
N SER A 12 -1.59 6.59 13.35
CA SER A 12 -1.98 5.33 14.00
C SER A 12 -2.28 4.22 12.98
N ASP A 13 -2.20 2.98 13.44
CA ASP A 13 -2.76 1.83 12.73
C ASP A 13 -4.29 1.79 12.91
N ALA A 14 -4.97 1.09 12.02
CA ALA A 14 -6.40 0.86 12.15
C ALA A 14 -6.70 0.08 13.43
N THR A 15 -7.83 0.44 14.06
CA THR A 15 -8.32 -0.19 15.29
C THR A 15 -9.77 -0.65 15.12
N GLY A 16 -10.18 -1.60 15.94
CA GLY A 16 -11.51 -2.20 15.87
C GLY A 16 -11.62 -3.24 14.74
N THR A 17 -12.84 -3.68 14.50
CA THR A 17 -13.15 -4.71 13.50
C THR A 17 -13.78 -4.05 12.29
N PHE A 18 -13.34 -4.35 11.08
CA PHE A 18 -13.99 -3.77 9.90
C PHE A 18 -15.49 -4.12 9.84
N GLY A 19 -16.31 -3.15 9.43
CA GLY A 19 -17.77 -3.30 9.33
C GLY A 19 -18.54 -3.04 10.62
N THR A 20 -17.86 -2.74 11.73
CA THR A 20 -18.51 -2.40 13.01
C THR A 20 -18.32 -0.93 13.37
N ALA A 21 -19.16 -0.41 14.28
CA ALA A 21 -19.17 1.00 14.66
C ALA A 21 -17.87 1.49 15.33
N ASN A 22 -17.08 0.58 15.91
CA ASN A 22 -15.77 0.88 16.51
C ASN A 22 -14.61 0.82 15.53
N TYR A 23 -14.86 0.57 14.23
CA TYR A 23 -13.80 0.58 13.22
C TYR A 23 -13.29 1.99 12.98
N VAL A 24 -11.98 2.17 13.10
CA VAL A 24 -11.31 3.41 12.82
C VAL A 24 -10.13 3.10 11.92
N LYS A 25 -10.13 3.62 10.69
CA LYS A 25 -8.98 3.53 9.78
C LYS A 25 -7.76 4.20 10.41
N GLY A 26 -6.57 3.71 10.10
CA GLY A 26 -5.32 4.37 10.46
C GLY A 26 -4.97 5.48 9.47
N GLY A 27 -3.85 6.16 9.69
CA GLY A 27 -3.31 7.16 8.78
C GLY A 27 -1.82 7.02 8.52
N TYR A 28 -1.36 7.66 7.45
CA TYR A 28 0.04 7.79 7.07
C TYR A 28 0.50 9.23 7.30
N LEU A 29 1.80 9.38 7.58
CA LEU A 29 2.48 10.65 7.37
C LEU A 29 2.72 10.87 5.88
N SER A 30 2.69 12.14 5.46
CA SER A 30 3.10 12.52 4.12
C SER A 30 4.62 12.37 3.97
N GLU A 31 5.07 11.90 2.81
CA GLU A 31 6.48 11.81 2.44
C GLU A 31 7.07 13.14 1.99
N VAL A 32 6.22 14.15 1.78
CA VAL A 32 6.62 15.53 1.50
C VAL A 32 6.15 16.45 2.61
N PRO A 33 6.83 17.58 2.85
CA PRO A 33 6.37 18.58 3.80
C PRO A 33 4.93 19.02 3.50
N VAL A 34 4.02 18.86 4.46
CA VAL A 34 2.63 19.29 4.31
C VAL A 34 2.52 20.76 4.71
N GLN A 35 2.17 21.63 3.77
CA GLN A 35 1.76 22.99 4.04
C GLN A 35 0.22 23.07 4.10
N ALA A 36 -0.32 23.77 5.08
CA ALA A 36 -1.74 24.08 5.14
C ALA A 36 -1.97 25.57 5.36
N GLU A 37 -3.07 26.08 4.79
CA GLU A 37 -3.47 27.47 4.87
C GLU A 37 -4.76 27.58 5.67
N TRP A 38 -4.83 28.56 6.55
CA TRP A 38 -6.08 28.88 7.24
C TRP A 38 -7.05 29.54 6.27
N VAL A 39 -8.27 29.03 6.21
CA VAL A 39 -9.37 29.62 5.43
C VAL A 39 -10.30 30.44 6.33
N SER A 40 -10.37 30.08 7.61
CA SER A 40 -11.16 30.81 8.59
C SER A 40 -10.68 32.24 8.77
N SER A 41 -11.63 33.18 8.82
CA SER A 41 -11.37 34.52 9.33
C SER A 41 -11.08 34.45 10.84
N PHE A 42 -9.92 34.95 11.24
CA PHE A 42 -9.58 35.16 12.65
C PHE A 42 -9.59 36.65 12.98
N ALA A 43 -9.67 36.96 14.27
CA ALA A 43 -9.66 38.33 14.78
C ALA A 43 -8.53 38.52 15.81
N ASN A 44 -7.98 39.73 15.84
CA ASN A 44 -7.02 40.22 16.84
C ASN A 44 -7.78 41.09 17.87
N PRO A 45 -8.25 40.52 18.99
CA PRO A 45 -8.99 41.28 19.99
C PRO A 45 -8.04 41.99 20.97
N THR A 46 -8.46 43.15 21.48
CA THR A 46 -7.98 43.69 22.75
C THR A 46 -9.00 43.30 23.82
N VAL A 47 -8.55 42.62 24.87
CA VAL A 47 -9.42 42.13 25.96
C VAL A 47 -9.06 42.86 27.24
N ASP A 48 -10.04 43.42 27.92
CA ASP A 48 -9.88 43.94 29.27
C ASP A 48 -9.82 42.76 30.24
N LEU A 49 -8.69 42.59 30.91
CA LEU A 49 -8.46 41.47 31.82
C LEU A 49 -9.24 41.59 33.15
N SER A 50 -9.71 42.79 33.49
CA SER A 50 -10.50 43.02 34.72
C SER A 50 -11.96 42.62 34.58
N THR A 51 -12.51 42.78 33.37
CA THR A 51 -13.91 42.48 33.03
C THR A 51 -14.07 41.22 32.19
N GLY A 52 -13.02 40.80 31.48
CA GLY A 52 -13.05 39.73 30.49
C GLY A 52 -13.68 40.15 29.15
N GLU A 53 -14.07 41.42 29.02
CA GLU A 53 -14.78 41.95 27.86
C GLU A 53 -13.83 42.28 26.70
N THR A 54 -14.34 42.14 25.47
CA THR A 54 -13.58 42.54 24.27
C THR A 54 -13.75 44.05 24.05
N VAL A 55 -12.66 44.80 24.21
CA VAL A 55 -12.63 46.26 24.06
C VAL A 55 -12.65 46.67 22.58
N SER A 56 -11.91 45.93 21.76
CA SER A 56 -11.86 46.12 20.31
C SER A 56 -11.46 44.82 19.62
N ALA A 57 -11.78 44.66 18.33
CA ALA A 57 -11.29 43.55 17.52
C ALA A 57 -11.18 43.95 16.05
N THR A 58 -10.08 43.57 15.40
CA THR A 58 -9.90 43.71 13.95
C THR A 58 -9.70 42.35 13.31
N ASN A 59 -10.01 42.23 12.02
CA ASN A 59 -9.69 41.02 11.27
C ASN A 59 -8.17 40.80 11.22
N ALA A 60 -7.75 39.56 11.45
CA ALA A 60 -6.37 39.15 11.25
C ALA A 60 -6.12 38.99 9.74
N THR A 61 -5.24 39.81 9.17
CA THR A 61 -4.94 39.82 7.73
C THR A 61 -3.71 38.99 7.36
N ASN A 62 -2.89 38.60 8.34
CA ASN A 62 -1.63 37.88 8.15
C ASN A 62 -1.55 36.65 9.06
N VAL A 63 -2.50 35.73 8.92
CA VAL A 63 -2.47 34.46 9.68
C VAL A 63 -1.38 33.58 9.05
N PRO A 64 -0.30 33.22 9.77
CA PRO A 64 0.77 32.42 9.18
C PRO A 64 0.27 31.05 8.73
N PRO A 65 0.79 30.52 7.61
CA PRO A 65 0.48 29.16 7.19
C PRO A 65 1.02 28.14 8.20
N ILE A 66 0.43 26.95 8.18
CA ILE A 66 0.88 25.81 8.96
C ILE A 66 1.92 25.07 8.13
N SER A 67 3.18 25.24 8.48
CA SER A 67 4.28 24.57 7.79
C SER A 67 4.61 23.21 8.37
N ASN A 68 5.00 22.24 7.54
CA ASN A 68 5.48 20.92 7.97
C ASN A 68 4.52 20.24 8.96
N LEU A 69 3.24 20.16 8.59
CA LEU A 69 2.24 19.48 9.40
C LEU A 69 2.51 17.96 9.40
N ASP A 70 2.73 17.41 10.59
CA ASP A 70 3.11 16.01 10.82
C ASP A 70 2.41 15.47 12.09
N ALA A 71 2.89 14.36 12.65
CA ALA A 71 2.36 13.80 13.90
C ALA A 71 2.65 14.67 15.15
N THR A 72 3.50 15.68 15.05
CA THR A 72 3.83 16.56 16.15
C THR A 72 2.67 17.54 16.37
N ALA A 73 2.13 17.52 17.59
CA ALA A 73 1.05 18.41 17.98
C ALA A 73 1.47 19.89 17.85
N ARG A 74 0.68 20.67 17.10
CA ARG A 74 0.84 22.11 16.98
C ARG A 74 -0.38 22.82 17.55
N THR A 75 -0.16 23.70 18.51
CA THR A 75 -1.25 24.40 19.19
C THR A 75 -1.38 25.83 18.69
N PHE A 76 -2.63 26.21 18.41
CA PHE A 76 -3.04 27.52 17.98
C PHE A 76 -4.09 28.06 18.94
N ILE A 77 -4.07 29.37 19.17
CA ILE A 77 -5.14 30.07 19.88
C ILE A 77 -5.91 30.84 18.82
N VAL A 78 -7.16 30.46 18.58
CA VAL A 78 -8.01 31.07 17.57
C VAL A 78 -9.07 31.92 18.24
N ASN A 79 -9.34 33.08 17.65
CA ASN A 79 -10.44 33.94 18.05
C ASN A 79 -11.22 34.38 16.82
N GLN A 80 -12.55 34.36 16.93
CA GLN A 80 -13.48 34.80 15.89
C GLN A 80 -14.50 35.80 16.45
N SER A 81 -14.10 36.59 17.45
CA SER A 81 -14.88 37.69 18.03
C SER A 81 -16.31 37.30 18.43
N GLN A 82 -16.47 36.13 19.06
CA GLN A 82 -17.77 35.61 19.50
C GLN A 82 -18.80 35.42 18.36
N SER A 83 -18.33 35.19 17.12
CA SER A 83 -19.21 34.86 15.99
C SER A 83 -20.17 33.71 16.33
N THR A 84 -21.45 33.90 16.01
CA THR A 84 -22.49 32.88 16.14
C THR A 84 -22.30 31.73 15.14
N ASN A 85 -21.44 31.91 14.13
CA ASN A 85 -21.06 30.91 13.12
C ASN A 85 -19.59 30.51 13.30
N PHE A 86 -19.19 30.08 14.50
CA PHE A 86 -17.82 29.68 14.79
C PHE A 86 -17.39 28.51 13.90
N SER A 87 -16.31 28.68 13.14
CA SER A 87 -15.77 27.65 12.25
C SER A 87 -14.26 27.73 12.13
N ILE A 88 -13.61 26.57 12.15
CA ILE A 88 -12.18 26.42 11.88
C ILE A 88 -12.06 25.67 10.56
N ALA A 89 -11.45 26.30 9.58
CA ALA A 89 -11.25 25.76 8.26
C ALA A 89 -9.79 25.95 7.83
N LEU A 90 -9.24 24.90 7.25
CA LEU A 90 -7.91 24.91 6.65
C LEU A 90 -7.94 24.16 5.31
N THR A 91 -7.08 24.56 4.40
CA THR A 91 -6.90 23.91 3.11
C THR A 91 -5.45 23.43 2.98
N ILE A 92 -5.29 22.21 2.49
CA ILE A 92 -4.01 21.66 2.08
C ILE A 92 -3.96 21.72 0.55
N PRO A 93 -3.03 22.48 -0.07
CA PRO A 93 -2.93 22.58 -1.53
C PRO A 93 -2.70 21.22 -2.22
N SER A 94 -2.93 21.18 -3.54
CA SER A 94 -2.59 20.00 -4.34
C SER A 94 -1.10 19.67 -4.23
N GLY A 95 -0.76 18.39 -4.29
CA GLY A 95 0.63 17.92 -4.25
C GLY A 95 1.26 17.84 -2.85
N GLN A 96 0.59 18.29 -1.80
CA GLN A 96 1.16 18.41 -0.44
C GLN A 96 0.97 17.15 0.41
N ILE A 97 0.06 16.26 0.03
CA ILE A 97 -0.16 14.96 0.67
C ILE A 97 0.36 13.90 -0.30
N LYS A 98 1.52 13.32 0.02
CA LYS A 98 2.13 12.22 -0.74
C LYS A 98 2.26 10.98 0.13
N ILE A 99 1.66 9.89 -0.28
CA ILE A 99 1.86 8.56 0.29
C ILE A 99 2.27 7.69 -0.90
N GLY A 100 3.52 7.25 -0.97
CA GLY A 100 4.01 6.51 -2.12
C GLY A 100 3.79 7.26 -3.44
N HIS A 101 3.05 6.63 -4.37
CA HIS A 101 2.68 7.22 -5.66
C HIS A 101 1.34 7.95 -5.62
N ASP A 102 0.57 7.81 -4.54
CA ASP A 102 -0.65 8.59 -4.35
C ASP A 102 -0.31 10.00 -3.88
N VAL A 103 -0.76 10.95 -4.67
CA VAL A 103 -0.63 12.38 -4.40
C VAL A 103 -2.00 13.02 -4.52
N ASN A 104 -2.36 13.93 -3.61
CA ASN A 104 -3.62 14.65 -3.73
C ASN A 104 -3.59 15.56 -4.98
N ALA A 105 -4.34 15.20 -6.00
CA ALA A 105 -4.40 15.94 -7.26
C ALA A 105 -5.06 17.33 -7.10
N GLN A 106 -5.93 17.48 -6.10
CA GLN A 106 -6.65 18.70 -5.80
C GLN A 106 -6.40 19.14 -4.36
N ALA A 107 -6.64 20.42 -4.09
CA ALA A 107 -6.61 20.94 -2.73
C ALA A 107 -7.69 20.26 -1.88
N VAL A 108 -7.36 19.98 -0.62
CA VAL A 108 -8.27 19.33 0.34
C VAL A 108 -8.62 20.34 1.42
N SER A 109 -9.90 20.64 1.56
CA SER A 109 -10.40 21.57 2.57
C SER A 109 -11.03 20.81 3.73
N PHE A 110 -10.60 21.14 4.94
CA PHE A 110 -11.17 20.64 6.18
C PHE A 110 -11.95 21.79 6.81
N ASN A 111 -13.24 21.60 7.07
CA ASN A 111 -14.08 22.59 7.72
C ASN A 111 -14.74 21.96 8.95
N PHE A 112 -14.52 22.57 10.09
CA PHE A 112 -15.10 22.22 11.37
C PHE A 112 -15.98 23.39 11.81
N SER A 113 -17.26 23.17 12.07
CA SER A 113 -18.19 24.22 12.47
C SER A 113 -18.90 23.90 13.78
N ASN A 114 -19.70 24.85 14.25
CA ASN A 114 -20.57 24.72 15.42
C ASN A 114 -21.92 24.04 15.13
N ALA A 115 -22.14 23.48 13.93
CA ALA A 115 -23.38 22.79 13.58
C ALA A 115 -23.65 21.57 14.49
N GLY A 116 -24.93 21.32 14.81
CA GLY A 116 -25.37 20.22 15.68
C GLY A 116 -24.95 20.40 17.13
N LEU A 117 -23.84 19.76 17.52
CA LEU A 117 -23.21 19.87 18.86
C LEU A 117 -21.77 20.43 18.81
N GLY A 118 -21.32 20.91 17.63
CA GLY A 118 -19.92 21.06 17.19
C GLY A 118 -18.99 22.00 17.98
N LEU A 119 -18.10 22.70 17.28
CA LEU A 119 -17.10 23.58 17.90
C LEU A 119 -17.76 24.74 18.67
N LYS A 120 -17.21 25.10 19.83
CA LYS A 120 -17.70 26.18 20.70
C LYS A 120 -16.55 27.12 21.07
N PRO A 121 -16.79 28.43 21.12
CA PRO A 121 -15.84 29.38 21.68
C PRO A 121 -15.46 29.03 23.11
N GLY A 122 -14.18 29.17 23.49
CA GLY A 122 -13.70 28.93 24.86
C GLY A 122 -13.28 27.50 25.19
N PHE A 123 -13.42 26.57 24.25
CA PHE A 123 -13.05 25.17 24.44
C PHE A 123 -11.64 24.86 23.89
N SER A 124 -11.12 23.70 24.26
CA SER A 124 -9.90 23.14 23.71
C SER A 124 -10.22 21.94 22.84
N TYR A 125 -9.73 21.93 21.61
CA TYR A 125 -9.92 20.84 20.66
C TYR A 125 -8.59 20.23 20.23
N THR A 126 -8.59 18.93 19.98
CA THR A 126 -7.52 18.25 19.25
C THR A 126 -8.09 17.76 17.93
N MET A 127 -7.57 18.30 16.83
CA MET A 127 -7.89 17.94 15.47
C MET A 127 -6.81 17.01 14.95
N LYS A 128 -7.20 15.77 14.61
CA LYS A 128 -6.32 14.79 14.00
C LYS A 128 -6.72 14.63 12.53
N LEU A 129 -5.84 15.06 11.63
CA LEU A 129 -6.04 14.86 10.21
C LEU A 129 -5.55 13.46 9.83
N ARG A 130 -6.35 12.70 9.09
CA ARG A 130 -5.99 11.35 8.68
C ARG A 130 -5.83 11.30 7.16
N PHE A 131 -4.63 10.95 6.71
CA PHE A 131 -4.36 10.67 5.32
C PHE A 131 -4.29 9.16 5.14
N ASN A 132 -5.15 8.61 4.27
CA ASN A 132 -5.20 7.17 4.03
C ASN A 132 -5.34 6.91 2.54
N SER A 133 -4.38 6.20 1.98
CA SER A 133 -4.36 5.77 0.57
C SER A 133 -5.03 4.42 0.34
N ASP A 134 -5.31 3.65 1.39
CA ASP A 134 -5.51 2.21 1.23
C ASP A 134 -6.94 1.90 0.78
N ARG A 135 -7.03 1.27 -0.39
CA ARG A 135 -8.29 1.03 -1.10
C ARG A 135 -8.11 -0.04 -2.18
N PHE A 136 -9.21 -0.68 -2.57
CA PHE A 136 -9.24 -1.41 -3.85
C PHE A 136 -9.53 -0.44 -4.99
N VAL A 137 -8.93 -0.69 -6.15
CA VAL A 137 -9.13 0.12 -7.35
C VAL A 137 -9.21 -0.73 -8.61
N ASN A 138 -9.76 -0.12 -9.66
CA ASN A 138 -9.65 -0.64 -11.02
C ASN A 138 -8.41 -0.09 -11.77
N ALA A 139 -8.27 -0.44 -13.05
CA ALA A 139 -7.13 -0.03 -13.87
C ALA A 139 -6.99 1.51 -14.01
N SER A 140 -8.11 2.23 -13.94
CA SER A 140 -8.16 3.70 -13.98
C SER A 140 -7.97 4.36 -12.61
N ASN A 141 -7.55 3.59 -11.59
CA ASN A 141 -7.34 4.03 -10.22
C ASN A 141 -8.61 4.54 -9.50
N VAL A 142 -9.79 4.14 -9.98
CA VAL A 142 -11.08 4.45 -9.34
C VAL A 142 -11.34 3.48 -8.21
N THR A 143 -11.71 4.00 -7.03
CA THR A 143 -12.05 3.19 -5.85
C THR A 143 -13.18 2.20 -6.13
N ARG A 144 -12.99 0.96 -5.70
CA ARG A 144 -13.95 -0.13 -5.83
C ARG A 144 -14.22 -0.81 -4.49
N SER A 145 -15.36 -1.49 -4.40
CA SER A 145 -15.61 -2.48 -3.36
C SER A 145 -14.82 -3.76 -3.66
N THR A 146 -14.47 -4.53 -2.63
CA THR A 146 -13.60 -5.71 -2.76
C THR A 146 -14.08 -6.77 -3.77
N SER A 147 -15.40 -6.89 -3.95
CA SER A 147 -16.05 -7.86 -4.83
C SER A 147 -16.48 -7.29 -6.18
N ASP A 148 -16.18 -6.03 -6.48
CA ASP A 148 -16.51 -5.48 -7.80
C ASP A 148 -15.70 -6.21 -8.88
N ALA A 149 -16.30 -6.44 -10.04
CA ALA A 149 -15.71 -7.26 -11.10
C ALA A 149 -14.40 -6.71 -11.67
N ASP A 150 -14.15 -5.41 -11.50
CA ASP A 150 -12.95 -4.71 -11.93
C ASP A 150 -12.05 -4.24 -10.76
N ALA A 151 -12.31 -4.67 -9.51
CA ALA A 151 -11.50 -4.39 -8.32
C ALA A 151 -10.17 -5.18 -8.32
N ARG A 152 -9.43 -5.09 -9.42
CA ARG A 152 -8.25 -5.90 -9.72
C ARG A 152 -7.01 -5.53 -8.91
N TYR A 153 -6.96 -4.32 -8.34
CA TYR A 153 -5.76 -3.83 -7.67
C TYR A 153 -6.06 -3.42 -6.22
N ALA A 154 -5.04 -3.53 -5.36
CA ALA A 154 -5.05 -2.98 -4.02
C ALA A 154 -3.97 -1.90 -3.91
N VAL A 155 -4.35 -0.73 -3.41
CA VAL A 155 -3.41 0.31 -3.02
C VAL A 155 -3.09 0.13 -1.54
N ILE A 156 -1.82 -0.06 -1.21
CA ILE A 156 -1.33 -0.13 0.18
C ILE A 156 -0.09 0.74 0.30
N GLY A 157 -0.09 1.68 1.24
CA GLY A 157 1.00 2.63 1.42
C GLY A 157 1.28 3.43 0.14
N GLY A 158 0.21 3.73 -0.59
CA GLY A 158 0.23 4.51 -1.82
C GLY A 158 0.82 3.82 -3.05
N HIS A 159 1.01 2.51 -3.01
CA HIS A 159 1.48 1.72 -4.15
C HIS A 159 0.37 0.78 -4.60
N ARG A 160 0.06 0.77 -5.90
CA ARG A 160 -0.99 -0.06 -6.49
C ARG A 160 -0.43 -1.41 -6.93
N TRP A 161 -0.88 -2.48 -6.30
CA TRP A 161 -0.47 -3.87 -6.54
C TRP A 161 -1.60 -4.64 -7.24
N ASP A 162 -1.25 -5.53 -8.16
CA ASP A 162 -2.22 -6.48 -8.72
C ASP A 162 -2.70 -7.45 -7.62
N ARG A 163 -4.00 -7.78 -7.59
CA ARG A 163 -4.55 -8.80 -6.68
C ARG A 163 -4.40 -10.21 -7.22
N TYR A 164 -3.96 -10.39 -8.46
CA TYR A 164 -3.62 -11.70 -9.02
C TYR A 164 -2.15 -11.86 -9.38
N ASN A 165 -1.67 -13.10 -9.33
CA ASN A 165 -0.39 -13.45 -9.97
C ASN A 165 -0.53 -13.26 -11.49
N LEU A 166 0.55 -12.81 -12.12
CA LEU A 166 0.59 -12.66 -13.57
C LEU A 166 0.32 -14.01 -14.25
N GLY A 167 -0.60 -14.04 -15.21
CA GLY A 167 -1.00 -15.26 -15.93
C GLY A 167 -2.20 -16.00 -15.38
N VAL A 168 -2.85 -15.50 -14.31
CA VAL A 168 -4.19 -15.97 -13.92
C VAL A 168 -5.19 -15.68 -15.04
N ALA A 169 -5.96 -16.69 -15.45
CA ALA A 169 -6.88 -16.59 -16.59
C ALA A 169 -8.13 -15.73 -16.31
N ASN A 170 -8.73 -15.88 -15.12
CA ASN A 170 -9.89 -15.10 -14.70
C ASN A 170 -9.48 -14.10 -13.61
N VAL A 171 -9.32 -12.83 -13.96
CA VAL A 171 -8.93 -11.75 -13.03
C VAL A 171 -10.12 -10.90 -12.58
N ASN A 172 -11.33 -11.48 -12.56
CA ASN A 172 -12.56 -10.84 -12.09
C ASN A 172 -12.86 -11.24 -10.62
N PRO A 173 -12.71 -10.34 -9.63
CA PRO A 173 -12.92 -10.66 -8.21
C PRO A 173 -14.34 -11.10 -7.85
N ALA A 174 -15.35 -10.73 -8.65
CA ALA A 174 -16.74 -11.13 -8.41
C ALA A 174 -16.96 -12.63 -8.68
N THR A 175 -16.13 -13.25 -9.52
CA THR A 175 -16.26 -14.67 -9.91
C THR A 175 -15.06 -15.53 -9.57
N ASN A 176 -13.90 -14.91 -9.30
CA ASN A 176 -12.67 -15.56 -8.86
C ASN A 176 -12.03 -14.73 -7.75
N ASN A 177 -12.46 -14.92 -6.50
CA ASN A 177 -11.96 -14.14 -5.37
C ASN A 177 -10.43 -14.32 -5.21
N PRO A 178 -9.61 -13.26 -5.36
CA PRO A 178 -8.16 -13.36 -5.20
C PRO A 178 -7.74 -13.65 -3.76
N ASP A 179 -8.62 -13.37 -2.80
CA ASP A 179 -8.44 -13.59 -1.37
C ASP A 179 -9.27 -14.77 -0.86
N ALA A 180 -9.45 -15.80 -1.70
CA ALA A 180 -10.17 -17.02 -1.34
C ALA A 180 -9.53 -17.70 -0.12
N VAL A 181 -10.38 -18.21 0.78
CA VAL A 181 -9.96 -18.95 1.98
C VAL A 181 -10.62 -20.33 1.98
N PRO A 182 -9.88 -21.42 1.73
CA PRO A 182 -8.46 -21.45 1.35
C PRO A 182 -8.18 -20.92 -0.07
N SER A 183 -6.90 -20.75 -0.42
CA SER A 183 -6.49 -20.43 -1.79
C SER A 183 -6.81 -21.58 -2.75
N VAL A 184 -6.76 -21.32 -4.06
CA VAL A 184 -7.05 -22.30 -5.11
C VAL A 184 -6.01 -22.26 -6.22
N GLN A 185 -5.85 -23.37 -6.96
CA GLN A 185 -4.88 -23.51 -8.06
C GLN A 185 -5.00 -22.40 -9.10
N ALA A 186 -6.23 -21.97 -9.41
CA ALA A 186 -6.51 -20.93 -10.39
C ALA A 186 -5.87 -19.56 -10.06
N LEU A 187 -5.42 -19.34 -8.81
CA LEU A 187 -4.78 -18.09 -8.37
C LEU A 187 -3.25 -18.12 -8.49
N TYR A 188 -2.64 -19.27 -8.79
CA TYR A 188 -1.17 -19.43 -8.73
C TYR A 188 -0.46 -18.73 -9.90
N GLY A 189 -1.13 -18.56 -11.04
CA GLY A 189 -0.61 -17.86 -12.20
C GLY A 189 0.48 -18.61 -12.99
N ASN A 190 1.27 -17.86 -13.73
CA ASN A 190 2.38 -18.36 -14.53
C ASN A 190 3.71 -18.27 -13.78
N TYR A 191 4.68 -19.08 -14.21
CA TYR A 191 6.07 -19.03 -13.75
C TYR A 191 6.93 -18.42 -14.85
N TYR A 192 7.83 -17.53 -14.44
CA TYR A 192 8.75 -16.83 -15.32
C TYR A 192 10.18 -17.06 -14.84
N GLN A 193 11.11 -17.26 -15.77
CA GLN A 193 12.53 -17.15 -15.45
C GLN A 193 12.93 -15.68 -15.43
N TRP A 194 13.83 -15.32 -14.52
CA TRP A 194 14.21 -13.91 -14.36
C TRP A 194 14.82 -13.37 -15.66
N GLY A 195 14.44 -12.14 -16.01
CA GLY A 195 14.91 -11.46 -17.22
C GLY A 195 14.28 -11.97 -18.51
N ARG A 196 13.17 -12.73 -18.45
CA ARG A 196 12.45 -13.21 -19.64
C ARG A 196 10.97 -12.84 -19.57
N GLN A 197 10.42 -12.45 -20.72
CA GLN A 197 9.02 -12.02 -20.82
C GLN A 197 8.05 -13.22 -20.91
N ALA A 198 8.46 -14.28 -21.62
CA ALA A 198 7.63 -15.46 -21.83
C ALA A 198 7.54 -16.32 -20.57
N ALA A 199 6.33 -16.81 -20.27
CA ALA A 199 6.11 -17.80 -19.23
C ALA A 199 6.75 -19.14 -19.62
N VAL A 200 7.31 -19.85 -18.63
CA VAL A 200 7.95 -21.17 -18.81
C VAL A 200 7.11 -22.31 -18.24
N ALA A 201 6.14 -21.99 -17.38
CA ALA A 201 5.15 -22.92 -16.84
C ALA A 201 3.93 -22.14 -16.35
N ASN A 202 2.88 -22.87 -15.98
CA ASN A 202 1.69 -22.31 -15.35
C ASN A 202 1.21 -23.17 -14.17
N ALA A 203 0.15 -22.72 -13.50
CA ALA A 203 -0.46 -23.41 -12.37
C ALA A 203 -0.89 -24.86 -12.66
N TYR A 204 -1.12 -25.22 -13.93
CA TYR A 204 -1.59 -26.53 -14.38
C TYR A 204 -0.50 -27.39 -15.02
N SER A 205 0.74 -26.87 -15.10
CA SER A 205 1.88 -27.65 -15.57
C SER A 205 2.23 -28.71 -14.53
N GLY A 206 2.46 -29.96 -14.95
CA GLY A 206 2.79 -31.06 -14.05
C GLY A 206 4.06 -30.82 -13.24
N ASP A 207 4.26 -31.59 -12.16
CA ASP A 207 5.37 -31.38 -11.22
C ASP A 207 6.75 -31.86 -11.74
N GLY A 208 6.75 -32.67 -12.79
CA GLY A 208 7.95 -33.24 -13.39
C GLY A 208 8.84 -32.21 -14.12
N ALA A 209 9.93 -32.70 -14.69
CA ALA A 209 10.81 -31.89 -15.54
C ALA A 209 10.06 -31.33 -16.76
N ILE A 210 10.41 -30.11 -17.16
CA ILE A 210 9.87 -29.43 -18.33
C ILE A 210 10.89 -29.54 -19.47
N ALA A 211 10.46 -30.10 -20.60
CA ALA A 211 11.31 -30.24 -21.78
C ALA A 211 11.74 -28.85 -22.30
N GLY A 212 13.02 -28.71 -22.66
CA GLY A 212 13.57 -27.45 -23.15
C GLY A 212 13.80 -26.39 -22.07
N TRP A 213 13.85 -26.77 -20.80
CA TRP A 213 14.15 -25.83 -19.70
C TRP A 213 15.43 -25.05 -19.96
N ASN A 214 15.35 -23.72 -19.92
CA ASN A 214 16.48 -22.87 -20.26
C ASN A 214 17.46 -22.75 -19.09
N THR A 215 18.65 -23.29 -19.27
CA THR A 215 19.72 -23.29 -18.26
C THR A 215 20.74 -22.17 -18.47
N THR A 216 20.45 -21.22 -19.35
CA THR A 216 21.27 -20.02 -19.62
C THR A 216 20.67 -18.81 -18.90
N SER A 217 21.52 -18.12 -18.13
CA SER A 217 21.11 -16.95 -17.38
C SER A 217 20.75 -15.77 -18.29
N ALA A 218 19.76 -14.97 -17.89
CA ALA A 218 19.42 -13.74 -18.59
C ALA A 218 20.41 -12.61 -18.21
N PRO A 219 20.71 -11.68 -19.15
CA PRO A 219 21.55 -10.50 -18.87
C PRO A 219 21.00 -9.64 -17.73
N ASP A 220 21.87 -8.97 -16.99
CA ASP A 220 21.49 -7.95 -16.00
C ASP A 220 20.68 -6.81 -16.65
N GLY A 221 19.82 -6.13 -15.87
CA GLY A 221 18.98 -5.04 -16.37
C GLY A 221 17.79 -5.46 -17.25
N SER A 222 17.51 -6.76 -17.36
CA SER A 222 16.48 -7.28 -18.28
C SER A 222 15.05 -6.88 -17.88
N TRP A 223 14.76 -6.75 -16.58
CA TRP A 223 13.44 -6.34 -16.07
C TRP A 223 13.40 -4.91 -15.51
N ASN A 224 14.53 -4.39 -15.07
CA ASN A 224 14.66 -3.03 -14.56
C ASN A 224 15.89 -2.35 -15.18
N SER A 225 15.68 -1.23 -15.86
CA SER A 225 16.76 -0.41 -16.42
C SER A 225 17.19 0.74 -15.50
N GLY A 226 16.50 0.88 -14.35
CA GLY A 226 16.78 1.86 -13.31
C GLY A 226 17.45 1.23 -12.09
N THR A 227 17.07 1.69 -10.89
CA THR A 227 17.60 1.19 -9.62
C THR A 227 16.51 0.56 -8.77
N ALA A 228 16.87 -0.07 -7.66
CA ALA A 228 15.89 -0.56 -6.69
C ALA A 228 15.05 0.56 -6.06
N ALA A 229 15.60 1.77 -5.92
CA ALA A 229 14.90 2.92 -5.33
C ALA A 229 14.12 3.75 -6.36
N ALA A 230 14.53 3.70 -7.62
CA ALA A 230 13.87 4.36 -8.75
C ALA A 230 13.79 3.37 -9.92
N PRO A 231 12.93 2.34 -9.82
CA PRO A 231 12.77 1.34 -10.86
C PRO A 231 12.21 1.94 -12.14
N VAL A 232 12.67 1.41 -13.28
CA VAL A 232 12.23 1.77 -14.62
C VAL A 232 12.02 0.46 -15.38
N LYS A 233 10.76 0.18 -15.75
CA LYS A 233 10.39 -1.02 -16.50
C LYS A 233 11.28 -1.19 -17.75
N ALA A 234 11.89 -2.36 -17.89
CA ALA A 234 12.68 -2.71 -19.07
C ALA A 234 11.85 -3.54 -20.07
N PRO A 235 12.28 -3.67 -21.34
CA PRO A 235 11.49 -4.35 -22.38
C PRO A 235 11.16 -5.83 -22.11
N LEU A 236 11.98 -6.55 -21.34
CA LEU A 236 11.74 -7.97 -21.05
C LEU A 236 10.88 -8.19 -19.79
N ASP A 237 10.49 -7.12 -19.09
CA ASP A 237 9.57 -7.19 -17.95
C ASP A 237 8.22 -7.79 -18.39
N PRO A 238 7.75 -8.89 -17.75
CA PRO A 238 6.58 -9.62 -18.21
C PRO A 238 5.24 -8.95 -17.88
N CYS A 239 5.22 -7.92 -17.02
CA CYS A 239 3.98 -7.23 -16.67
C CYS A 239 3.45 -6.41 -17.86
N GLY A 240 2.16 -6.09 -17.83
CA GLY A 240 1.51 -5.30 -18.89
C GLY A 240 1.93 -3.83 -18.92
N THR A 241 1.39 -3.07 -19.87
CA THR A 241 1.59 -1.62 -19.97
C THR A 241 1.09 -0.91 -18.70
N GLY A 242 1.91 -0.02 -18.16
CA GLY A 242 1.60 0.74 -16.94
C GLY A 242 1.84 -0.01 -15.64
N ASP A 243 2.31 -1.26 -15.70
CA ASP A 243 2.72 -2.05 -14.54
C ASP A 243 4.11 -2.67 -14.79
N ARG A 244 4.79 -3.11 -13.74
CA ARG A 244 6.10 -3.77 -13.80
C ARG A 244 6.28 -4.78 -12.68
N VAL A 245 7.35 -5.56 -12.76
CA VAL A 245 7.81 -6.37 -11.62
C VAL A 245 8.28 -5.42 -10.51
N PRO A 246 7.92 -5.66 -9.24
CA PRO A 246 8.30 -4.81 -8.12
C PRO A 246 9.78 -4.92 -7.80
N SER A 247 10.33 -3.84 -7.25
CA SER A 247 11.66 -3.81 -6.68
C SER A 247 11.70 -4.40 -5.27
N GLN A 248 12.90 -4.67 -4.78
CA GLN A 248 13.13 -5.07 -3.39
C GLN A 248 12.62 -4.03 -2.40
N ALA A 249 12.85 -2.74 -2.66
CA ALA A 249 12.41 -1.65 -1.79
C ALA A 249 10.88 -1.62 -1.65
N GLU A 250 10.15 -1.81 -2.75
CA GLU A 250 8.69 -1.84 -2.75
C GLU A 250 8.13 -3.08 -2.05
N TYR A 251 8.75 -4.24 -2.25
CA TYR A 251 8.35 -5.48 -1.60
C TYR A 251 8.57 -5.43 -0.07
N THR A 252 9.70 -4.89 0.39
CA THR A 252 9.96 -4.64 1.81
C THR A 252 8.99 -3.60 2.38
N ARG A 253 8.72 -2.53 1.62
CA ARG A 253 7.74 -1.50 2.00
C ARG A 253 6.34 -2.09 2.19
N LEU A 254 5.88 -2.94 1.28
CA LEU A 254 4.61 -3.67 1.42
C LEU A 254 4.60 -4.48 2.72
N GLY A 255 5.68 -5.20 3.02
CA GLY A 255 5.85 -5.94 4.28
C GLY A 255 5.70 -5.05 5.53
N ASN A 256 6.32 -3.88 5.53
CA ASN A 256 6.27 -2.96 6.67
C ASN A 256 4.86 -2.37 6.91
N TYR A 257 4.08 -2.15 5.86
CA TYR A 257 2.74 -1.56 5.95
C TYR A 257 1.60 -2.57 6.13
N THR A 258 1.92 -3.86 6.28
CA THR A 258 0.91 -4.91 6.46
C THR A 258 1.13 -5.73 7.72
N ARG A 259 0.06 -6.40 8.15
CA ARG A 259 0.02 -7.49 9.12
C ARG A 259 -0.02 -8.80 8.34
N HIS A 260 0.75 -9.77 8.83
CA HIS A 260 1.12 -10.97 8.08
C HIS A 260 0.43 -12.15 8.75
N THR A 261 -0.38 -12.88 7.99
CA THR A 261 -1.01 -14.12 8.42
C THR A 261 -0.93 -15.14 7.29
N SER A 262 -1.30 -16.39 7.58
CA SER A 262 -1.26 -17.47 6.61
C SER A 262 -2.57 -18.24 6.65
N ILE A 263 -2.97 -18.79 5.51
CA ILE A 263 -4.16 -19.65 5.35
C ILE A 263 -3.78 -20.94 4.63
N GLY A 264 -4.65 -21.95 4.73
CA GLY A 264 -4.50 -23.23 4.03
C GLY A 264 -3.46 -24.16 4.67
N ASN A 265 -3.15 -25.24 3.97
CA ASN A 265 -2.26 -26.28 4.50
C ASN A 265 -0.82 -26.00 4.10
N TRP A 266 -0.01 -25.61 5.09
CA TRP A 266 1.42 -25.42 4.92
C TRP A 266 2.22 -26.65 5.31
N ILE A 267 3.40 -26.78 4.70
CA ILE A 267 4.39 -27.77 5.11
C ILE A 267 5.70 -27.09 5.48
N PRO A 268 6.58 -27.73 6.28
CA PRO A 268 7.91 -27.21 6.54
C PRO A 268 8.71 -27.02 5.26
N ASN A 269 9.38 -25.87 5.14
CA ASN A 269 10.26 -25.59 4.02
C ASN A 269 11.62 -26.27 4.20
N THR A 270 11.81 -27.42 3.53
CA THR A 270 13.08 -28.14 3.48
C THR A 270 13.94 -27.76 2.27
N GLY A 271 13.43 -26.91 1.38
CA GLY A 271 14.07 -26.56 0.11
C GLY A 271 13.94 -27.62 -0.99
N THR A 272 13.48 -28.84 -0.68
CA THR A 272 13.50 -29.99 -1.60
C THR A 272 12.16 -30.68 -1.80
N SER A 273 11.11 -30.28 -1.06
CA SER A 273 9.76 -30.87 -1.16
C SER A 273 9.22 -30.84 -2.59
N ALA A 274 8.59 -31.92 -3.03
CA ALA A 274 8.10 -32.11 -4.40
C ALA A 274 6.86 -33.01 -4.45
N GLY A 275 6.11 -32.98 -5.57
CA GLY A 275 4.96 -33.88 -5.80
C GLY A 275 3.72 -33.57 -4.94
N LEU A 276 3.50 -32.30 -4.55
CA LEU A 276 2.55 -31.92 -3.50
C LEU A 276 1.20 -31.47 -4.05
N SER A 277 0.15 -32.29 -4.07
CA SER A 277 -1.07 -31.98 -4.86
C SER A 277 -1.97 -30.83 -4.36
N ASP A 278 -1.66 -30.17 -3.24
CA ASP A 278 -2.56 -29.21 -2.60
C ASP A 278 -2.17 -27.73 -2.93
N PHE A 279 -3.21 -26.90 -3.13
CA PHE A 279 -3.14 -25.50 -3.57
C PHE A 279 -3.75 -24.51 -2.57
N THR A 280 -4.08 -24.96 -1.37
CA THR A 280 -4.81 -24.19 -0.35
C THR A 280 -3.99 -23.11 0.32
N ALA A 281 -2.66 -23.25 0.37
CA ALA A 281 -1.76 -22.38 1.10
C ALA A 281 -1.56 -21.00 0.43
N ALA A 282 -1.68 -19.93 1.21
CA ALA A 282 -1.35 -18.57 0.81
C ALA A 282 -0.94 -17.71 2.00
N HIS A 283 -0.03 -16.77 1.76
CA HIS A 283 0.36 -15.74 2.70
C HIS A 283 -0.52 -14.50 2.50
N ILE A 284 -1.03 -13.94 3.59
CA ILE A 284 -2.01 -12.85 3.57
C ILE A 284 -1.37 -11.60 4.17
N MET A 285 -1.38 -10.53 3.38
CA MET A 285 -0.84 -9.23 3.76
C MET A 285 -2.00 -8.24 3.89
N THR A 286 -2.43 -7.99 5.12
CA THR A 286 -3.54 -7.06 5.42
C THR A 286 -2.98 -5.70 5.81
N SER A 287 -3.48 -4.60 5.23
CA SER A 287 -3.01 -3.26 5.57
C SER A 287 -3.12 -2.97 7.06
N ARG A 288 -2.06 -2.37 7.61
CA ARG A 288 -2.05 -1.82 8.96
C ARG A 288 -2.96 -0.61 9.12
N LYS A 289 -3.23 0.12 8.03
CA LYS A 289 -4.03 1.35 8.04
C LYS A 289 -5.48 1.13 7.61
N SER A 290 -5.81 -0.01 7.01
CA SER A 290 -7.19 -0.37 6.64
C SER A 290 -7.35 -1.89 6.64
N SER A 291 -7.97 -2.48 7.68
CA SER A 291 -8.04 -3.94 7.85
C SER A 291 -8.95 -4.67 6.84
N ASP A 292 -9.72 -3.93 6.06
CA ASP A 292 -10.48 -4.39 4.89
C ASP A 292 -9.63 -4.57 3.63
N ILE A 293 -8.46 -3.94 3.57
CA ILE A 293 -7.58 -3.95 2.39
C ILE A 293 -6.49 -4.98 2.60
N LYS A 294 -6.39 -5.95 1.69
CA LYS A 294 -5.40 -7.02 1.77
C LYS A 294 -4.93 -7.48 0.39
N LEU A 295 -3.83 -8.21 0.39
CA LEU A 295 -3.31 -8.96 -0.75
C LEU A 295 -3.03 -10.40 -0.31
N SER A 296 -3.38 -11.35 -1.16
CA SER A 296 -3.10 -12.77 -0.96
C SER A 296 -2.03 -13.25 -1.96
N PHE A 297 -1.01 -13.90 -1.41
CA PHE A 297 0.15 -14.43 -2.13
C PHE A 297 0.16 -15.95 -2.01
N PRO A 298 -0.36 -16.68 -3.01
CA PRO A 298 -0.35 -18.13 -3.00
C PRO A 298 1.05 -18.72 -2.78
N ALA A 299 1.13 -19.81 -2.01
CA ALA A 299 2.36 -20.55 -1.73
C ALA A 299 2.71 -21.49 -2.89
N ALA A 300 2.91 -20.88 -4.06
CA ALA A 300 3.11 -21.60 -5.31
C ALA A 300 4.44 -22.34 -5.41
N GLY A 301 5.41 -22.05 -4.54
CA GLY A 301 6.76 -22.58 -4.67
C GLY A 301 7.42 -22.17 -5.98
N HIS A 302 8.23 -23.06 -6.56
CA HIS A 302 9.00 -22.73 -7.76
C HIS A 302 9.31 -23.87 -8.70
N ARG A 303 9.82 -23.51 -9.88
CA ARG A 303 10.40 -24.40 -10.89
C ARG A 303 11.92 -24.40 -10.80
N GLU A 304 12.52 -25.57 -10.59
CA GLU A 304 13.94 -25.75 -10.29
C GLU A 304 14.86 -25.35 -11.47
N THR A 305 16.06 -24.90 -11.15
CA THR A 305 17.01 -24.29 -12.10
C THR A 305 17.51 -25.21 -13.21
N THR A 306 17.56 -26.52 -12.96
CA THR A 306 18.20 -27.49 -13.86
C THR A 306 17.25 -28.04 -14.91
N ASN A 307 15.98 -28.23 -14.56
CA ASN A 307 15.02 -28.94 -15.42
C ASN A 307 13.57 -28.46 -15.28
N GLY A 308 13.31 -27.41 -14.48
CA GLY A 308 11.96 -26.88 -14.29
C GLY A 308 11.02 -27.75 -13.45
N SER A 309 11.51 -28.78 -12.76
CA SER A 309 10.67 -29.56 -11.83
C SER A 309 10.09 -28.68 -10.72
N GLN A 310 8.86 -28.95 -10.31
CA GLN A 310 8.19 -28.20 -9.26
C GLN A 310 8.77 -28.55 -7.88
N ARG A 311 9.01 -27.51 -7.08
CA ARG A 311 9.52 -27.60 -5.71
C ARG A 311 8.74 -26.70 -4.76
N VAL A 312 8.71 -27.09 -3.49
CA VAL A 312 8.30 -26.29 -2.32
C VAL A 312 6.95 -25.57 -2.41
N ARG A 313 6.03 -26.07 -3.26
CA ARG A 313 4.60 -25.72 -3.17
C ARG A 313 4.12 -25.97 -1.74
N GLN A 314 3.18 -25.17 -1.23
CA GLN A 314 2.71 -25.20 0.17
C GLN A 314 3.74 -24.83 1.25
N ALA A 315 5.02 -24.72 0.92
CA ALA A 315 6.04 -24.40 1.91
C ALA A 315 6.39 -22.90 1.92
N THR A 316 6.21 -22.23 0.79
CA THR A 316 6.67 -20.85 0.62
C THR A 316 5.96 -20.12 -0.51
N ALA A 317 5.60 -18.87 -0.24
CA ALA A 317 5.13 -17.91 -1.22
C ALA A 317 6.35 -17.17 -1.78
N ILE A 318 6.84 -17.57 -2.96
CA ILE A 318 8.04 -17.02 -3.59
C ILE A 318 7.67 -16.23 -4.84
N TYR A 319 8.25 -15.05 -4.99
CA TYR A 319 8.00 -14.15 -6.11
C TYR A 319 9.30 -13.55 -6.63
N TRP A 320 9.38 -13.43 -7.95
CA TRP A 320 10.47 -12.67 -8.55
C TRP A 320 10.36 -11.18 -8.27
N LEU A 321 11.51 -10.53 -8.04
CA LEU A 321 11.67 -9.08 -7.98
C LEU A 321 12.54 -8.61 -9.15
N ASN A 322 12.51 -7.32 -9.46
CA ASN A 322 12.99 -6.80 -10.75
C ASN A 322 14.50 -6.51 -10.84
N MET A 323 15.30 -6.84 -9.82
CA MET A 323 16.73 -6.52 -9.75
C MET A 323 17.61 -7.78 -9.77
N GLU A 324 18.70 -7.72 -10.52
CA GLU A 324 19.85 -8.61 -10.35
C GLU A 324 20.63 -8.33 -9.05
N VAL A 325 21.53 -9.25 -8.66
CA VAL A 325 22.51 -9.04 -7.56
C VAL A 325 23.89 -8.60 -8.10
N GLY A 326 24.08 -8.62 -9.42
CA GLY A 326 25.37 -8.48 -10.10
C GLY A 326 26.13 -9.81 -10.18
N GLY A 327 26.96 -10.00 -11.21
CA GLY A 327 27.81 -11.18 -11.35
C GLY A 327 27.19 -12.39 -12.09
N ASN A 328 26.16 -12.15 -12.91
CA ASN A 328 25.70 -13.01 -14.03
C ASN A 328 24.95 -14.33 -13.77
N ASP A 329 24.43 -14.63 -12.58
CA ASP A 329 23.42 -15.70 -12.48
C ASP A 329 22.34 -15.55 -11.42
N ARG A 330 22.29 -14.42 -10.70
CA ARG A 330 21.36 -14.26 -9.59
C ARG A 330 20.53 -12.99 -9.66
N ALA A 331 19.32 -13.10 -9.14
CA ALA A 331 18.40 -12.01 -8.98
C ALA A 331 17.66 -12.09 -7.66
N PHE A 332 17.07 -10.97 -7.25
CA PHE A 332 16.31 -10.88 -6.02
C PHE A 332 14.94 -11.53 -6.14
N GLN A 333 14.55 -12.22 -5.07
CA GLN A 333 13.25 -12.81 -4.86
C GLN A 333 12.67 -12.32 -3.54
N GLY A 334 11.35 -12.21 -3.48
CA GLY A 334 10.58 -12.02 -2.26
C GLY A 334 10.02 -13.35 -1.77
N ARG A 335 9.99 -13.55 -0.45
CA ARG A 335 9.51 -14.80 0.16
C ARG A 335 8.58 -14.54 1.35
N GLY A 336 7.62 -15.43 1.55
CA GLY A 336 6.78 -15.52 2.74
C GLY A 336 6.60 -16.97 3.20
N PHE A 337 6.47 -17.18 4.51
CA PHE A 337 6.32 -18.49 5.16
C PHE A 337 5.18 -18.46 6.19
N GLU A 338 4.63 -19.63 6.55
CA GLU A 338 3.43 -19.73 7.42
C GLU A 338 3.55 -18.92 8.73
N ASN A 339 4.66 -19.11 9.42
CA ASN A 339 4.99 -18.48 10.71
C ASN A 339 6.40 -17.86 10.68
N GLY A 340 6.85 -17.47 9.47
CA GLY A 340 8.21 -17.00 9.25
C GLY A 340 8.28 -15.58 8.70
N PRO A 341 9.49 -15.14 8.32
CA PRO A 341 9.69 -13.79 7.83
C PRO A 341 9.05 -13.58 6.46
N TRP A 342 8.61 -12.34 6.22
CA TRP A 342 8.45 -11.78 4.88
C TRP A 342 9.74 -11.07 4.50
N ASP A 343 10.54 -11.73 3.67
CA ASP A 343 11.90 -11.29 3.41
C ASP A 343 12.23 -11.25 1.92
N THR A 344 13.47 -10.85 1.65
CA THR A 344 14.04 -10.87 0.31
C THR A 344 15.36 -11.62 0.35
N GLN A 345 15.63 -12.38 -0.71
CA GLN A 345 16.83 -13.21 -0.87
C GLN A 345 17.26 -13.18 -2.33
N ASN A 346 18.35 -13.85 -2.66
CA ASN A 346 18.74 -14.06 -4.04
C ASN A 346 18.61 -15.52 -4.44
N TYR A 347 18.33 -15.73 -5.72
CA TYR A 347 18.32 -17.06 -6.31
C TYR A 347 18.73 -17.02 -7.77
N PHE A 348 18.94 -18.19 -8.34
CA PHE A 348 19.37 -18.34 -9.72
C PHE A 348 18.28 -17.85 -10.69
N LYS A 349 18.65 -16.99 -11.65
CA LYS A 349 17.74 -16.43 -12.65
C LYS A 349 17.01 -17.49 -13.50
N ARG A 350 17.61 -18.69 -13.56
CA ARG A 350 17.15 -19.87 -14.29
C ARG A 350 16.02 -20.62 -13.59
N ALA A 351 15.70 -20.28 -12.34
CA ALA A 351 14.49 -20.77 -11.68
C ALA A 351 13.25 -20.07 -12.23
N GLY A 352 12.13 -20.77 -12.24
CA GLY A 352 10.83 -20.18 -12.59
C GLY A 352 10.06 -19.82 -11.33
N TYR A 353 9.75 -18.53 -11.12
CA TYR A 353 8.89 -18.06 -10.03
C TYR A 353 7.64 -17.35 -10.56
N PRO A 354 6.55 -17.36 -9.78
CA PRO A 354 5.46 -16.43 -9.98
C PRO A 354 5.91 -14.98 -9.97
N VAL A 355 5.14 -14.13 -10.66
CA VAL A 355 5.32 -12.67 -10.67
C VAL A 355 4.04 -12.02 -10.18
N ARG A 356 4.20 -11.00 -9.34
CA ARG A 356 3.12 -10.12 -8.89
C ARG A 356 3.44 -8.70 -9.32
N CYS A 357 2.62 -8.12 -10.20
CA CYS A 357 2.89 -6.81 -10.78
C CYS A 357 2.49 -5.66 -9.85
N ILE A 358 3.16 -4.53 -10.01
CA ILE A 358 2.91 -3.25 -9.35
C ILE A 358 2.82 -2.14 -10.40
N GLN A 359 2.05 -1.07 -10.15
CA GLN A 359 1.98 0.08 -11.06
C GLN A 359 3.37 0.67 -11.34
N ASP A 360 3.63 0.96 -12.61
CA ASP A 360 4.82 1.68 -13.04
C ASP A 360 4.57 3.19 -12.97
N LYS A 361 5.06 3.80 -11.89
CA LYS A 361 4.96 5.24 -11.54
C LYS A 361 3.52 5.75 -11.45
#